data_AF-I6SSF1-F1
#
_entry.id   AF-I6SSF1-F1
#
_cell.length_a   1.000
_cell.length_b   1.000
_cell.length_c   1.000
_cell.angle_alpha   90.00
_cell.angle_beta   90.00
_cell.angle_gamma   90.00
#
_symmetry.space_group_name_H-M   'P 1'
#
loop_
_entity.id
_entity.type
_entity.pdbx_description
1 polymer ?
#
loop_
_entity_poly.entity_id
_entity_poly.type
_entity_poly.pdbx_seq_one_letter_code
_entity_poly.pdbx_strand_id
1 'polypeptide(L)'
;ILTRVDIQTEPQLLLTDKSAEFEAHPLPSPYGIHYDWRFGDGSPPMQGRRVAHTYAQSGIFNVCVSVNNTISSMDACAEVFVFEEIDDLTAKSSSPTELHSPTVVQARLGSGNNITWTFSMGDGEMYTTSTPHMSHKYVTEGNYTVNVTAANAVSSGWTLVAVQVFVFQVVRMEPSGCVQERTLVNFQAWVSGNASAHLYEWSFGDGSPNETHQGNPTVSHNYWTSGKYHLSLRLSSGVNKATKANFFNWVCVQPALTNISLSLDKSHYAVGEKISFQARAQPESNYSY
;
A
#
# COMPACT_ATOMS: atom_id res chain seq x y z
N ILE A 1 -52.11 -19.77 34.84
CA ILE A 1 -51.43 -18.46 34.78
C ILE A 1 -50.14 -18.67 34.00
N LEU A 2 -49.87 -17.83 33.00
CA LEU A 2 -48.63 -17.88 32.23
C LEU A 2 -47.47 -17.43 33.12
N THR A 3 -46.37 -18.19 33.12
CA THR A 3 -45.21 -17.88 33.99
C THR A 3 -43.96 -17.49 33.21
N ARG A 4 -43.83 -17.97 31.97
CA ARG A 4 -42.66 -17.76 31.12
C ARG A 4 -43.02 -18.07 29.67
N VAL A 5 -42.32 -17.43 28.74
CA VAL A 5 -42.35 -17.75 27.31
C VAL A 5 -40.93 -17.69 26.79
N ASP A 6 -40.48 -18.74 26.12
CA ASP A 6 -39.21 -18.76 25.42
C ASP A 6 -39.46 -18.63 23.91
N ILE A 7 -38.62 -17.85 23.23
CA ILE A 7 -38.65 -17.68 21.77
C ILE A 7 -37.50 -18.51 21.19
N GLN A 8 -37.79 -19.33 20.18
CA GLN A 8 -36.80 -20.09 19.43
C GLN A 8 -36.91 -19.75 17.94
N THR A 9 -35.77 -19.83 17.24
CA THR A 9 -35.69 -19.56 15.80
C THR A 9 -34.95 -20.67 15.09
N GLU A 10 -35.44 -21.05 13.90
CA GLU A 10 -34.79 -22.00 13.01
C GLU A 10 -34.72 -21.42 11.58
N PRO A 11 -33.51 -21.21 11.02
CA PRO A 11 -32.19 -21.44 11.60
C PRO A 11 -31.83 -20.46 12.74
N GLN A 12 -30.77 -20.78 13.50
CA GLN A 12 -30.25 -19.89 14.57
C GLN A 12 -29.60 -18.61 14.02
N LEU A 13 -28.97 -18.69 12.84
CA LEU A 13 -28.41 -17.54 12.14
C LEU A 13 -29.40 -17.09 11.08
N LEU A 14 -29.88 -15.86 11.21
CA LEU A 14 -30.84 -15.27 10.28
C LEU A 14 -30.11 -14.60 9.13
N LEU A 15 -30.64 -14.76 7.92
CA LEU A 15 -30.09 -14.13 6.71
C LEU A 15 -31.17 -13.29 6.03
N THR A 16 -30.78 -12.13 5.50
CA THR A 16 -31.66 -11.29 4.68
C THR A 16 -32.28 -12.06 3.53
N ASP A 17 -33.55 -11.79 3.26
CA ASP A 17 -34.36 -12.40 2.21
C ASP A 17 -34.48 -13.94 2.29
N LYS A 18 -34.13 -14.54 3.44
CA LYS A 18 -34.40 -15.94 3.77
C LYS A 18 -35.47 -16.04 4.86
N SER A 19 -36.38 -16.98 4.67
CA SER A 19 -37.41 -17.30 5.65
C SER A 19 -36.80 -18.02 6.84
N ALA A 20 -37.16 -17.59 8.05
CA ALA A 20 -36.86 -18.28 9.30
C ALA A 20 -38.16 -18.57 10.07
N GLU A 21 -38.22 -19.74 10.70
CA GLU A 21 -39.33 -20.10 11.58
C GLU A 21 -39.08 -19.56 12.99
N PHE A 22 -40.08 -18.90 13.56
CA PHE A 22 -40.12 -18.43 14.94
C PHE A 22 -41.17 -19.23 15.69
N GLU A 23 -40.80 -19.79 16.85
CA GLU A 23 -41.71 -20.54 17.71
C GLU A 23 -41.67 -20.02 19.15
N ALA A 24 -42.86 -19.90 19.75
CA ALA A 24 -43.03 -19.55 21.15
C ALA A 24 -43.36 -20.78 21.99
N HIS A 25 -42.68 -20.91 23.12
CA HIS A 25 -42.85 -21.97 24.10
C HIS A 25 -43.33 -21.40 25.44
N PRO A 26 -44.65 -21.17 25.61
CA PRO A 26 -45.20 -20.70 26.86
C PRO A 26 -45.31 -21.82 27.90
N LEU A 27 -45.00 -21.50 29.15
CA LEU A 27 -45.18 -22.39 30.30
C LEU A 27 -46.46 -22.02 31.09
N PRO A 28 -47.18 -23.03 31.65
CA PRO A 28 -46.80 -24.45 31.72
C PRO A 28 -47.22 -25.30 30.51
N SER A 29 -48.04 -24.76 29.60
CA SER A 29 -48.63 -25.52 28.49
C SER A 29 -48.94 -24.60 27.31
N PRO A 30 -48.78 -25.07 26.06
CA PRO A 30 -49.07 -24.28 24.85
C PRO A 30 -50.55 -24.27 24.44
N TYR A 31 -51.43 -25.02 25.11
CA TYR A 31 -52.83 -25.21 24.70
C TYR A 31 -53.73 -24.02 25.08
N GLY A 32 -54.59 -23.60 24.14
CA GLY A 32 -55.58 -22.54 24.39
C GLY A 32 -54.97 -21.15 24.54
N ILE A 33 -53.80 -20.92 23.94
CA ILE A 33 -53.08 -19.66 23.97
C ILE A 33 -53.15 -19.02 22.58
N HIS A 34 -53.43 -17.72 22.54
CA HIS A 34 -53.28 -16.89 21.36
C HIS A 34 -51.89 -16.27 21.32
N TYR A 35 -51.28 -16.21 20.14
CA TYR A 35 -49.92 -15.72 19.92
C TYR A 35 -49.98 -14.57 18.91
N ASP A 36 -49.41 -13.43 19.26
CA ASP A 36 -49.29 -12.26 18.39
C ASP A 36 -47.82 -11.82 18.34
N TRP A 37 -47.21 -11.92 17.17
CA TRP A 37 -45.79 -11.67 16.94
C TRP A 37 -45.55 -10.29 16.34
N ARG A 38 -44.51 -9.61 16.82
CA ARG A 38 -43.99 -8.36 16.27
C ARG A 38 -42.49 -8.51 16.06
N PHE A 39 -42.03 -8.40 14.81
CA PHE A 39 -40.63 -8.69 14.45
C PHE A 39 -39.68 -7.50 14.55
N GLY A 40 -40.19 -6.30 14.81
CA GLY A 40 -39.38 -5.09 15.02
C GLY A 40 -38.87 -4.42 13.74
N ASP A 41 -39.22 -4.93 12.56
CA ASP A 41 -38.85 -4.41 11.23
C ASP A 41 -39.96 -3.57 10.57
N GLY A 42 -41.08 -3.35 11.28
CA GLY A 42 -42.24 -2.63 10.77
C GLY A 42 -43.22 -3.49 9.95
N SER A 43 -42.97 -4.80 9.83
CA SER A 43 -43.92 -5.73 9.23
C SER A 43 -45.22 -5.85 10.06
N PRO A 44 -46.36 -6.19 9.43
CA PRO A 44 -47.60 -6.45 10.15
C PRO A 44 -47.44 -7.61 11.15
N PRO A 45 -48.16 -7.59 12.28
CA PRO A 45 -48.07 -8.66 13.25
C PRO A 45 -48.59 -9.98 12.66
N MET A 46 -47.97 -11.09 13.07
CA MET A 46 -48.34 -12.43 12.64
C MET A 46 -48.92 -13.23 13.79
N GLN A 47 -49.82 -14.16 13.49
CA GLN A 47 -50.50 -14.98 14.49
C GLN A 47 -50.19 -16.46 14.29
N GLY A 48 -50.04 -17.15 15.42
CA GLY A 48 -49.74 -18.59 15.44
C GLY A 48 -48.60 -18.92 16.40
N ARG A 49 -48.59 -20.14 16.91
CA ARG A 49 -47.51 -20.61 17.80
C ARG A 49 -46.16 -20.64 17.09
N ARG A 50 -46.18 -21.05 15.81
CA ARG A 50 -45.05 -21.09 14.90
C ARG A 50 -45.39 -20.25 13.68
N VAL A 51 -44.53 -19.32 13.32
CA VAL A 51 -44.71 -18.40 12.20
C VAL A 51 -43.41 -18.30 11.39
N ALA A 52 -43.52 -18.21 10.07
CA ALA A 52 -42.38 -17.99 9.20
C ALA A 52 -42.28 -16.49 8.87
N HIS A 53 -41.10 -15.91 9.05
CA HIS A 53 -40.84 -14.50 8.76
C HIS A 53 -39.55 -14.34 7.95
N THR A 54 -39.55 -13.35 7.07
CA THR A 54 -38.40 -13.01 6.21
C THR A 54 -38.06 -11.55 6.41
N TYR A 55 -36.83 -11.26 6.84
CA TYR A 55 -36.33 -9.91 6.97
C TYR A 55 -35.78 -9.39 5.63
N ALA A 56 -36.30 -8.27 5.16
CA ALA A 56 -35.82 -7.60 3.95
C ALA A 56 -34.57 -6.74 4.17
N GLN A 57 -34.21 -6.47 5.44
CA GLN A 57 -33.05 -5.65 5.81
C GLN A 57 -32.22 -6.39 6.85
N SER A 58 -30.90 -6.17 6.81
CA SER A 58 -29.96 -6.73 7.79
C SER A 58 -29.86 -5.83 9.02
N GLY A 59 -29.42 -6.38 10.16
CA GLY A 59 -29.23 -5.63 11.40
C GLY A 59 -29.81 -6.30 12.64
N ILE A 60 -29.95 -5.51 13.71
CA ILE A 60 -30.50 -5.98 14.98
C ILE A 60 -32.00 -5.68 15.00
N PHE A 61 -32.81 -6.72 15.24
CA PHE A 61 -34.25 -6.61 15.39
C PHE A 61 -34.69 -7.14 16.74
N ASN A 62 -35.64 -6.47 17.37
CA ASN A 62 -36.23 -6.93 18.63
C ASN A 62 -37.55 -7.64 18.35
N VAL A 63 -37.55 -8.97 18.44
CA VAL A 63 -38.72 -9.81 18.19
C VAL A 63 -39.48 -9.99 19.48
N CYS A 64 -40.75 -9.60 19.50
CA CYS A 64 -41.62 -9.76 20.65
C CYS A 64 -42.81 -10.64 20.30
N VAL A 65 -43.17 -11.55 21.21
CA VAL A 65 -44.41 -12.32 21.16
C VAL A 65 -45.28 -11.95 22.35
N SER A 66 -46.53 -11.58 22.08
CA SER A 66 -47.56 -11.44 23.09
C SER A 66 -48.37 -12.73 23.12
N VAL A 67 -48.39 -13.39 24.27
CA VAL A 67 -49.21 -14.58 24.50
C VAL A 67 -50.33 -14.24 25.46
N ASN A 68 -51.55 -14.63 25.13
CA ASN A 68 -52.69 -14.45 26.04
C ASN A 68 -53.59 -15.69 26.05
N ASN A 69 -54.27 -15.86 27.18
CA ASN A 69 -55.36 -16.81 27.32
C ASN A 69 -56.50 -16.12 28.09
N THR A 70 -57.56 -16.86 28.42
CA THR A 70 -58.74 -16.33 29.12
C THR A 70 -58.46 -15.83 30.55
N ILE A 71 -57.25 -16.07 31.09
CA ILE A 71 -56.89 -15.81 32.51
C ILE A 71 -55.77 -14.77 32.63
N SER A 72 -54.79 -14.78 31.73
CA SER A 72 -53.56 -13.96 31.83
C SER A 72 -52.95 -13.68 30.46
N SER A 73 -52.19 -12.59 30.35
CA SER A 73 -51.34 -12.26 29.21
C SER A 73 -49.89 -12.07 29.64
N MET A 74 -48.95 -12.32 28.74
CA MET A 74 -47.52 -12.12 28.95
C MET A 74 -46.84 -11.77 27.63
N ASP A 75 -45.84 -10.89 27.69
CA ASP A 75 -44.96 -10.59 26.56
C ASP A 75 -43.57 -11.16 26.82
N ALA A 76 -42.92 -11.64 25.76
CA ALA A 76 -41.50 -11.96 25.75
C ALA A 76 -40.86 -11.34 24.52
N CYS A 77 -39.64 -10.82 24.67
CA CYS A 77 -38.87 -10.25 23.57
C CYS A 77 -37.46 -10.82 23.53
N ALA A 78 -36.88 -10.92 22.34
CA ALA A 78 -35.51 -11.36 22.08
C ALA A 78 -34.89 -10.52 20.96
N GLU A 79 -33.64 -10.08 21.18
CA GLU A 79 -32.85 -9.44 20.13
C GLU A 79 -32.25 -10.50 19.21
N VAL A 80 -32.45 -10.34 17.91
CA VAL A 80 -31.88 -11.20 16.86
C VAL A 80 -31.05 -10.36 15.90
N PHE A 81 -29.95 -10.93 15.42
CA PHE A 81 -29.11 -10.31 14.40
C PHE A 81 -29.33 -11.00 13.05
N VAL A 82 -29.76 -10.22 12.06
CA VAL A 82 -29.94 -10.67 10.68
C VAL A 82 -28.68 -10.32 9.90
N PHE A 83 -27.99 -11.35 9.41
CA PHE A 83 -26.80 -11.22 8.61
C PHE A 83 -27.13 -10.92 7.15
N GLU A 84 -26.18 -10.25 6.50
CA GLU A 84 -26.14 -10.05 5.07
C GLU A 84 -24.92 -10.79 4.51
N GLU A 85 -25.08 -11.49 3.39
CA GLU A 85 -23.95 -12.15 2.73
C GLU A 85 -22.97 -11.11 2.18
N ILE A 86 -21.69 -11.46 2.24
CA ILE A 86 -20.61 -10.64 1.70
C ILE A 86 -20.67 -10.68 0.17
N ASP A 87 -20.73 -9.50 -0.45
CA ASP A 87 -20.64 -9.34 -1.90
C ASP A 87 -19.74 -8.15 -2.30
N ASP A 88 -19.22 -8.20 -3.52
CA ASP A 88 -18.34 -7.19 -4.14
C ASP A 88 -17.14 -6.78 -3.28
N LEU A 89 -16.40 -7.78 -2.76
CA LEU A 89 -15.18 -7.54 -2.01
C LEU A 89 -14.06 -7.03 -2.92
N THR A 90 -13.66 -5.78 -2.68
CA THR A 90 -12.54 -5.13 -3.37
C THR A 90 -11.50 -4.62 -2.38
N ALA A 91 -10.24 -4.54 -2.82
CA ALA A 91 -9.17 -3.97 -2.01
C ALA A 91 -8.18 -3.17 -2.87
N LYS A 92 -7.56 -2.18 -2.26
CA LYS A 92 -6.54 -1.30 -2.87
C LYS A 92 -5.40 -1.11 -1.89
N SER A 93 -4.21 -0.82 -2.43
CA SER A 93 -3.02 -0.52 -1.63
C SER A 93 -2.47 0.86 -1.97
N SER A 94 -1.68 1.41 -1.05
CA SER A 94 -0.89 2.64 -1.27
C SER A 94 0.43 2.39 -2.02
N SER A 95 0.62 1.17 -2.52
CA SER A 95 1.81 0.75 -3.28
C SER A 95 1.94 1.50 -4.61
N PRO A 96 3.17 1.71 -5.14
CA PRO A 96 4.47 1.29 -4.59
C PRO A 96 4.93 2.09 -3.36
N THR A 97 5.59 1.45 -2.41
CA THR A 97 6.06 2.06 -1.15
C THR A 97 7.54 1.84 -0.91
N GLU A 98 8.16 2.78 -0.21
CA GLU A 98 9.56 2.67 0.23
C GLU A 98 9.70 1.59 1.31
N LEU A 99 10.83 0.88 1.30
CA LEU A 99 11.20 -0.06 2.36
C LEU A 99 11.10 0.59 3.75
N HIS A 100 10.56 -0.15 4.73
CA HIS A 100 10.28 0.32 6.09
C HIS A 100 9.27 1.47 6.22
N SER A 101 8.69 1.95 5.12
CA SER A 101 7.58 2.90 5.15
C SER A 101 6.23 2.18 5.21
N PRO A 102 5.21 2.77 5.86
CA PRO A 102 3.90 2.14 5.99
C PRO A 102 3.25 1.93 4.62
N THR A 103 2.86 0.69 4.34
CA THR A 103 1.98 0.34 3.22
C THR A 103 0.58 0.16 3.77
N VAL A 104 -0.36 0.96 3.28
CA VAL A 104 -1.75 0.91 3.69
C VAL A 104 -2.53 0.08 2.69
N VAL A 105 -3.24 -0.93 3.18
CA VAL A 105 -4.20 -1.73 2.41
C VAL A 105 -5.59 -1.41 2.94
N GLN A 106 -6.50 -1.06 2.04
CA GLN A 106 -7.89 -0.73 2.37
C GLN A 106 -8.82 -1.59 1.54
N ALA A 107 -9.80 -2.18 2.21
CA ALA A 107 -10.83 -3.01 1.60
C ALA A 107 -12.20 -2.33 1.64
N ARG A 108 -13.09 -2.77 0.76
CA ARG A 108 -14.47 -2.33 0.67
C ARG A 108 -15.35 -3.51 0.28
N LEU A 109 -16.61 -3.46 0.69
CA LEU A 109 -17.66 -4.40 0.31
C LEU A 109 -18.78 -3.62 -0.38
N GLY A 110 -19.49 -4.28 -1.28
CA GLY A 110 -20.80 -3.83 -1.75
C GLY A 110 -21.88 -4.08 -0.71
N SER A 111 -21.87 -5.27 -0.10
CA SER A 111 -22.80 -5.69 0.96
C SER A 111 -22.10 -6.55 2.02
N GLY A 112 -22.75 -6.68 3.19
CA GLY A 112 -22.28 -7.53 4.28
C GLY A 112 -22.13 -6.76 5.59
N ASN A 113 -22.47 -7.43 6.69
CA ASN A 113 -22.43 -6.86 8.04
C ASN A 113 -21.71 -7.77 9.04
N ASN A 114 -21.30 -7.18 10.17
CA ASN A 114 -20.57 -7.85 11.26
C ASN A 114 -19.32 -8.60 10.76
N ILE A 115 -18.48 -7.88 10.02
CA ILE A 115 -17.34 -8.43 9.30
C ILE A 115 -16.09 -8.49 10.18
N THR A 116 -15.42 -9.63 10.15
CA THR A 116 -14.04 -9.81 10.58
C THR A 116 -13.13 -9.82 9.36
N TRP A 117 -12.15 -8.91 9.37
CA TRP A 117 -11.16 -8.76 8.31
C TRP A 117 -9.87 -9.48 8.66
N THR A 118 -9.30 -10.21 7.72
CA THR A 118 -7.97 -10.82 7.85
C THR A 118 -7.08 -10.36 6.70
N PHE A 119 -5.94 -9.77 7.03
CA PHE A 119 -4.93 -9.28 6.09
C PHE A 119 -3.70 -10.17 6.20
N SER A 120 -3.43 -10.96 5.16
CA SER A 120 -2.18 -11.69 4.99
C SER A 120 -1.26 -10.89 4.08
N MET A 121 -0.19 -10.33 4.63
CA MET A 121 0.65 -9.33 3.94
C MET A 121 1.58 -9.94 2.87
N GLY A 122 1.68 -11.26 2.80
CA GLY A 122 2.45 -11.98 1.78
C GLY A 122 3.93 -12.14 2.11
N ASP A 123 4.39 -11.61 3.24
CA ASP A 123 5.71 -11.81 3.83
C ASP A 123 5.71 -12.83 4.99
N GLY A 124 4.54 -13.43 5.25
CA GLY A 124 4.30 -14.37 6.35
C GLY A 124 3.55 -13.76 7.54
N GLU A 125 3.39 -12.42 7.59
CA GLU A 125 2.59 -11.78 8.63
C GLU A 125 1.10 -11.76 8.29
N MET A 126 0.28 -11.96 9.32
CA MET A 126 -1.17 -11.96 9.22
C MET A 126 -1.79 -11.18 10.37
N TYR A 127 -2.84 -10.42 10.07
CA TYR A 127 -3.53 -9.56 11.02
C TYR A 127 -5.04 -9.74 10.91
N THR A 128 -5.73 -9.82 12.06
CA THR A 128 -7.19 -9.90 12.11
C THR A 128 -7.76 -8.67 12.82
N THR A 129 -8.70 -7.98 12.19
CA THR A 129 -9.27 -6.71 12.68
C THR A 129 -10.77 -6.60 12.38
N SER A 130 -11.48 -5.75 13.12
CA SER A 130 -12.85 -5.36 12.80
C SER A 130 -12.92 -4.21 11.77
N THR A 131 -11.79 -3.55 11.49
CA THR A 131 -11.71 -2.43 10.55
C THR A 131 -11.22 -2.88 9.17
N PRO A 132 -11.74 -2.29 8.07
CA PRO A 132 -11.40 -2.69 6.69
C PRO A 132 -10.11 -2.03 6.18
N HIS A 133 -9.14 -1.78 7.05
CA HIS A 133 -7.84 -1.23 6.65
C HIS A 133 -6.73 -1.72 7.57
N MET A 134 -5.53 -1.85 7.00
CA MET A 134 -4.33 -2.29 7.68
C MET A 134 -3.12 -1.49 7.20
N SER A 135 -2.18 -1.21 8.11
CA SER A 135 -0.93 -0.54 7.82
C SER A 135 0.22 -1.43 8.25
N HIS A 136 1.10 -1.79 7.32
CA HIS A 136 2.19 -2.73 7.55
C HIS A 136 3.50 -2.22 6.92
N LYS A 137 4.63 -2.56 7.55
CA LYS A 137 5.98 -2.14 7.13
C LYS A 137 6.82 -3.36 6.76
N TYR A 138 7.10 -3.51 5.49
CA TYR A 138 7.95 -4.58 5.00
C TYR A 138 9.42 -4.35 5.39
N VAL A 139 10.10 -5.45 5.71
CA VAL A 139 11.52 -5.46 6.12
C VAL A 139 12.45 -5.77 4.96
N THR A 140 11.93 -6.40 3.90
CA THR A 140 12.65 -6.68 2.65
C THR A 140 11.96 -5.98 1.47
N GLU A 141 12.72 -5.61 0.45
CA GLU A 141 12.18 -5.13 -0.81
C GLU A 141 11.66 -6.28 -1.67
N GLY A 142 10.67 -6.00 -2.52
CA GLY A 142 10.10 -7.03 -3.38
C GLY A 142 8.66 -6.76 -3.77
N ASN A 143 8.10 -7.69 -4.53
CA ASN A 143 6.70 -7.71 -4.89
C ASN A 143 5.98 -8.73 -4.00
N TYR A 144 5.04 -8.24 -3.19
CA TYR A 144 4.20 -9.02 -2.30
C TYR A 144 2.80 -9.14 -2.88
N THR A 145 2.14 -10.26 -2.57
CA THR A 145 0.72 -10.47 -2.86
C THR A 145 -0.02 -10.50 -1.54
N VAL A 146 -0.76 -9.43 -1.25
CA VAL A 146 -1.58 -9.33 -0.04
C VAL A 146 -2.91 -10.03 -0.29
N ASN A 147 -3.29 -10.94 0.59
CA ASN A 147 -4.62 -11.55 0.60
C ASN A 147 -5.47 -10.88 1.68
N VAL A 148 -6.59 -10.29 1.27
CA VAL A 148 -7.59 -9.71 2.17
C VAL A 148 -8.81 -10.63 2.19
N THR A 149 -9.12 -11.16 3.36
CA THR A 149 -10.30 -11.99 3.60
C THR A 149 -11.31 -11.23 4.46
N ALA A 150 -12.57 -11.24 4.06
CA ALA A 150 -13.70 -10.75 4.83
C ALA A 150 -14.58 -11.94 5.21
N ALA A 151 -14.98 -12.06 6.48
CA ALA A 151 -15.85 -13.13 6.94
C ALA A 151 -16.87 -12.62 7.96
N ASN A 152 -18.08 -13.18 7.94
CA ASN A 152 -19.06 -13.08 9.01
C ASN A 152 -19.59 -14.48 9.35
N ALA A 153 -20.61 -14.57 10.20
CA ALA A 153 -21.11 -15.86 10.69
C ALA A 153 -21.74 -16.75 9.59
N VAL A 154 -22.09 -16.16 8.44
CA VAL A 154 -22.85 -16.84 7.37
C VAL A 154 -22.08 -16.97 6.06
N SER A 155 -21.08 -16.11 5.82
CA SER A 155 -20.37 -16.03 4.55
C SER A 155 -18.91 -15.58 4.70
N SER A 156 -18.10 -15.88 3.69
CA SER A 156 -16.69 -15.45 3.62
C SER A 156 -16.26 -15.22 2.17
N GLY A 157 -15.44 -14.20 1.94
CA GLY A 157 -14.85 -13.89 0.64
C GLY A 157 -13.40 -13.43 0.77
N TRP A 158 -12.64 -13.49 -0.31
CA TRP A 158 -11.26 -13.00 -0.34
C TRP A 158 -10.90 -12.33 -1.67
N THR A 159 -9.89 -11.47 -1.63
CA THR A 159 -9.34 -10.80 -2.81
C THR A 159 -7.84 -10.57 -2.65
N LEU A 160 -7.13 -10.43 -3.77
CA LEU A 160 -5.67 -10.23 -3.80
C LEU A 160 -5.31 -8.82 -4.25
N VAL A 161 -4.29 -8.25 -3.63
CA VAL A 161 -3.73 -6.95 -3.99
C VAL A 161 -2.22 -7.08 -4.15
N ALA A 162 -1.71 -6.65 -5.30
CA ALA A 162 -0.28 -6.55 -5.51
C ALA A 162 0.30 -5.35 -4.74
N VAL A 163 1.44 -5.57 -4.09
CA VAL A 163 2.18 -4.54 -3.36
C VAL A 163 3.65 -4.61 -3.79
N GLN A 164 4.19 -3.49 -4.23
CA GLN A 164 5.60 -3.34 -4.60
C GLN A 164 6.29 -2.48 -3.54
N VAL A 165 7.34 -3.05 -2.94
CA VAL A 165 8.21 -2.38 -1.98
C VAL A 165 9.57 -2.21 -2.62
N PHE A 166 10.08 -0.97 -2.60
CA PHE A 166 11.38 -0.65 -3.21
C PHE A 166 12.34 -0.01 -2.20
N VAL A 167 13.64 -0.25 -2.40
CA VAL A 167 14.69 0.47 -1.66
C VAL A 167 14.82 1.88 -2.22
N PHE A 168 14.74 2.87 -1.33
CA PHE A 168 14.92 4.28 -1.67
C PHE A 168 16.39 4.59 -1.97
N GLN A 169 16.74 4.80 -3.24
CA GLN A 169 18.12 5.01 -3.67
C GLN A 169 18.25 5.81 -4.97
N VAL A 170 19.47 6.31 -5.19
CA VAL A 170 19.92 6.81 -6.49
C VAL A 170 20.55 5.63 -7.24
N VAL A 171 19.96 5.25 -8.37
CA VAL A 171 20.36 4.10 -9.19
C VAL A 171 21.60 4.40 -10.01
N ARG A 172 21.62 5.57 -10.66
CA ARG A 172 22.77 6.05 -11.45
C ARG A 172 22.71 7.56 -11.63
N MET A 173 23.79 8.12 -12.13
CA MET A 173 23.90 9.53 -12.46
C MET A 173 24.65 9.71 -13.77
N GLU A 174 24.20 10.66 -14.57
CA GLU A 174 24.80 11.02 -15.85
C GLU A 174 25.23 12.50 -15.82
N PRO A 175 26.35 12.86 -16.48
CA PRO A 175 27.28 11.98 -17.20
C PRO A 175 28.14 11.11 -16.26
N SER A 176 28.51 9.90 -16.71
CA SER A 176 29.34 8.95 -15.95
C SER A 176 30.85 9.07 -16.23
N GLY A 177 31.24 9.94 -17.17
CA GLY A 177 32.63 10.17 -17.59
C GLY A 177 33.14 11.56 -17.25
N CYS A 178 34.29 11.93 -17.84
CA CYS A 178 34.83 13.26 -17.64
C CYS A 178 34.05 14.32 -18.40
N VAL A 179 34.03 15.51 -17.82
CA VAL A 179 33.36 16.69 -18.37
C VAL A 179 34.39 17.78 -18.66
N GLN A 180 34.05 18.69 -19.56
CA GLN A 180 34.95 19.77 -19.94
C GLN A 180 34.87 20.93 -18.94
N GLU A 181 36.01 21.48 -18.52
CA GLU A 181 36.04 22.69 -17.70
C GLU A 181 35.44 23.89 -18.48
N ARG A 182 34.89 24.86 -17.75
CA ARG A 182 34.30 26.10 -18.28
C ARG A 182 33.14 25.86 -19.26
N THR A 183 32.48 24.72 -19.15
CA THR A 183 31.26 24.39 -19.89
C THR A 183 30.12 24.09 -18.95
N LEU A 184 28.90 24.43 -19.36
CA LEU A 184 27.71 24.08 -18.61
C LEU A 184 27.43 22.59 -18.79
N VAL A 185 27.52 21.83 -17.70
CA VAL A 185 27.26 20.39 -17.65
C VAL A 185 25.90 20.14 -17.04
N ASN A 186 25.05 19.40 -17.74
CA ASN A 186 23.76 18.97 -17.21
C ASN A 186 23.91 17.60 -16.54
N PHE A 187 23.71 17.59 -15.23
CA PHE A 187 23.66 16.38 -14.43
C PHE A 187 22.22 15.88 -14.33
N GLN A 188 22.05 14.56 -14.45
CA GLN A 188 20.76 13.89 -14.27
C GLN A 188 20.93 12.68 -13.35
N ALA A 189 20.16 12.66 -12.26
CA ALA A 189 20.05 11.51 -11.39
C ALA A 189 18.88 10.61 -11.82
N TRP A 190 19.08 9.31 -11.73
CA TRP A 190 18.03 8.31 -11.87
C TRP A 190 17.78 7.70 -10.49
N VAL A 191 16.56 7.87 -9.97
CA VAL A 191 16.19 7.46 -8.61
C VAL A 191 15.06 6.43 -8.64
N SER A 192 14.99 5.61 -7.59
CA SER A 192 13.86 4.71 -7.38
C SER A 192 12.60 5.48 -6.95
N GLY A 193 11.41 4.96 -7.28
CA GLY A 193 10.14 5.52 -6.80
C GLY A 193 9.65 6.73 -7.60
N ASN A 194 8.76 7.53 -7.00
CA ASN A 194 8.15 8.68 -7.66
C ASN A 194 9.05 9.93 -7.59
N ALA A 195 9.94 10.10 -8.56
CA ALA A 195 10.92 11.19 -8.61
C ALA A 195 10.36 12.61 -8.31
N SER A 196 9.09 12.89 -8.67
CA SER A 196 8.44 14.19 -8.43
C SER A 196 8.18 14.49 -6.94
N ALA A 197 8.07 13.46 -6.11
CA ALA A 197 7.81 13.59 -4.67
C ALA A 197 9.09 13.75 -3.83
N HIS A 198 10.27 13.84 -4.44
CA HIS A 198 11.55 13.80 -3.72
C HIS A 198 12.21 15.18 -3.66
N LEU A 199 13.10 15.36 -2.68
CA LEU A 199 13.96 16.54 -2.56
C LEU A 199 15.41 16.14 -2.90
N TYR A 200 16.03 16.90 -3.78
CA TYR A 200 17.38 16.65 -4.31
C TYR A 200 18.31 17.76 -3.85
N GLU A 201 19.29 17.44 -3.02
CA GLU A 201 20.34 18.39 -2.61
C GLU A 201 21.67 17.98 -3.23
N TRP A 202 22.17 18.81 -4.14
CA TRP A 202 23.38 18.63 -4.92
C TRP A 202 24.55 19.37 -4.29
N SER A 203 25.72 18.74 -4.22
CA SER A 203 26.98 19.38 -3.87
C SER A 203 28.05 18.92 -4.87
N PHE A 204 28.65 19.87 -5.59
CA PHE A 204 29.58 19.59 -6.68
C PHE A 204 31.03 19.38 -6.21
N GLY A 205 31.35 19.69 -4.95
CA GLY A 205 32.67 19.43 -4.37
C GLY A 205 33.78 20.39 -4.83
N ASP A 206 33.45 21.46 -5.57
CA ASP A 206 34.38 22.50 -6.04
C ASP A 206 34.37 23.77 -5.17
N GLY A 207 33.62 23.76 -4.07
CA GLY A 207 33.44 24.89 -3.16
C GLY A 207 32.23 25.78 -3.50
N SER A 208 31.47 25.46 -4.56
CA SER A 208 30.18 26.11 -4.81
C SER A 208 29.18 25.82 -3.67
N PRO A 209 28.18 26.69 -3.44
CA PRO A 209 27.09 26.38 -2.54
C PRO A 209 26.28 25.17 -3.04
N ASN A 210 25.66 24.44 -2.12
CA ASN A 210 24.76 23.35 -2.45
C ASN A 210 23.49 23.87 -3.14
N GLU A 211 22.96 23.11 -4.09
CA GLU A 211 21.70 23.41 -4.76
C GLU A 211 20.61 22.44 -4.34
N THR A 212 19.43 22.95 -4.01
CA THR A 212 18.28 22.12 -3.62
C THR A 212 17.13 22.29 -4.61
N HIS A 213 16.69 21.18 -5.19
CA HIS A 213 15.61 21.13 -6.16
C HIS A 213 14.53 20.15 -5.70
N GLN A 214 13.25 20.54 -5.83
CA GLN A 214 12.12 19.68 -5.47
C GLN A 214 11.52 19.05 -6.73
N GLY A 215 11.37 17.72 -6.73
CA GLY A 215 10.73 16.96 -7.80
C GLY A 215 11.49 16.93 -9.13
N ASN A 216 12.64 17.58 -9.23
CA ASN A 216 13.48 17.61 -10.42
C ASN A 216 14.85 16.95 -10.13
N PRO A 217 15.16 15.81 -10.76
CA PRO A 217 16.43 15.13 -10.60
C PRO A 217 17.54 15.65 -11.54
N THR A 218 17.35 16.80 -12.17
CA THR A 218 18.32 17.42 -13.07
C THR A 218 18.84 18.75 -12.53
N VAL A 219 20.12 19.03 -12.75
CA VAL A 219 20.77 20.28 -12.37
C VAL A 219 21.90 20.60 -13.35
N SER A 220 22.18 21.88 -13.57
CA SER A 220 23.26 22.34 -14.45
C SER A 220 24.36 22.99 -13.63
N HIS A 221 25.62 22.61 -13.85
CA HIS A 221 26.77 23.19 -13.15
C HIS A 221 27.96 23.42 -14.07
N ASN A 222 28.82 24.39 -13.74
CA ASN A 222 30.01 24.72 -14.51
C ASN A 222 31.25 24.70 -13.60
N TYR A 223 32.18 23.78 -13.87
CA TYR A 223 33.45 23.69 -13.17
C TYR A 223 34.50 24.63 -13.80
N TRP A 224 35.04 25.56 -13.04
CA TRP A 224 35.95 26.60 -13.55
C TRP A 224 37.40 26.15 -13.75
N THR A 225 37.79 25.08 -13.06
CA THR A 225 39.13 24.52 -13.08
C THR A 225 39.06 23.01 -13.29
N SER A 226 40.08 22.45 -13.92
CA SER A 226 40.25 21.00 -14.05
C SER A 226 40.66 20.37 -12.73
N GLY A 227 40.24 19.12 -12.53
CA GLY A 227 40.43 18.42 -11.26
C GLY A 227 39.51 17.22 -11.11
N LYS A 228 39.60 16.55 -9.96
CA LYS A 228 38.66 15.51 -9.55
C LYS A 228 37.79 16.06 -8.43
N TYR A 229 36.50 16.15 -8.68
CA TYR A 229 35.53 16.70 -7.76
C TYR A 229 34.62 15.61 -7.21
N HIS A 230 34.30 15.72 -5.93
CA HIS A 230 33.46 14.77 -5.24
C HIS A 230 32.00 15.24 -5.30
N LEU A 231 31.28 14.78 -6.33
CA LEU A 231 29.87 15.07 -6.50
C LEU A 231 29.07 14.23 -5.51
N SER A 232 28.26 14.89 -4.70
CA SER A 232 27.31 14.22 -3.81
C SER A 232 25.89 14.68 -4.07
N LEU A 233 24.97 13.72 -4.07
CA LEU A 233 23.53 13.96 -4.11
C LEU A 233 22.91 13.36 -2.84
N ARG A 234 22.24 14.22 -2.06
CA ARG A 234 21.39 13.80 -0.95
C ARG A 234 19.94 13.84 -1.39
N LEU A 235 19.37 12.66 -1.56
CA LEU A 235 17.96 12.45 -1.86
C LEU A 235 17.19 12.29 -0.55
N SER A 236 16.11 13.05 -0.38
CA SER A 236 15.20 12.91 0.78
C SER A 236 13.79 12.60 0.30
N SER A 237 13.12 11.65 0.96
CA SER A 237 11.73 11.31 0.62
C SER A 237 10.79 12.44 1.04
N GLY A 238 9.86 12.82 0.15
CA GLY A 238 8.79 13.75 0.50
C GLY A 238 7.65 13.09 1.28
N VAL A 239 7.58 11.76 1.31
CA VAL A 239 6.59 10.99 2.07
C VAL A 239 7.11 10.71 3.47
N ASN A 240 8.35 10.21 3.57
CA ASN A 240 9.02 9.94 4.83
C ASN A 240 10.26 10.83 4.98
N LYS A 241 10.10 11.98 5.64
CA LYS A 241 11.18 12.98 5.83
C LYS A 241 12.44 12.43 6.51
N ALA A 242 12.35 11.28 7.19
CA ALA A 242 13.49 10.62 7.81
C ALA A 242 14.30 9.77 6.80
N THR A 243 13.68 9.26 5.74
CA THR A 243 14.37 8.48 4.71
C THR A 243 15.27 9.39 3.88
N LYS A 244 16.55 9.07 3.87
CA LYS A 244 17.56 9.75 3.06
C LYS A 244 18.42 8.72 2.36
N ALA A 245 18.74 8.99 1.10
CA ALA A 245 19.75 8.27 0.35
C ALA A 245 20.86 9.24 -0.05
N ASN A 246 22.10 8.82 0.16
CA ASN A 246 23.27 9.58 -0.29
C ASN A 246 23.91 8.82 -1.45
N PHE A 247 24.25 9.56 -2.50
CA PHE A 247 25.00 9.04 -3.62
C PHE A 247 26.26 9.87 -3.81
N PHE A 248 27.37 9.21 -4.06
CA PHE A 248 28.67 9.83 -4.25
C PHE A 248 29.28 9.36 -5.55
N ASN A 249 29.79 10.30 -6.34
CA ASN A 249 30.52 10.01 -7.56
C ASN A 249 31.70 10.96 -7.72
N TRP A 250 32.78 10.48 -8.35
CA TRP A 250 33.90 11.33 -8.73
C TRP A 250 33.66 11.86 -10.15
N VAL A 251 33.64 13.18 -10.29
CA VAL A 251 33.60 13.84 -11.59
C VAL A 251 35.01 14.32 -11.94
N CYS A 252 35.59 13.76 -12.99
CA CYS A 252 36.81 14.29 -13.57
C CYS A 252 36.48 15.45 -14.52
N VAL A 253 37.16 16.57 -14.33
CA VAL A 253 37.00 17.77 -15.15
C VAL A 253 38.31 18.02 -15.88
N GLN A 254 38.26 18.14 -17.19
CA GLN A 254 39.43 18.25 -18.06
C GLN A 254 39.37 19.49 -18.97
N PRO A 255 40.52 20.08 -19.31
CA PRO A 255 40.57 21.16 -20.29
C PRO A 255 40.32 20.64 -21.70
N ALA A 256 39.70 21.47 -22.55
CA ALA A 256 39.51 21.13 -23.97
C ALA A 256 40.87 20.90 -24.66
N LEU A 257 41.00 19.79 -25.39
CA LEU A 257 42.18 19.53 -26.21
C LEU A 257 42.23 20.54 -27.36
N THR A 258 43.29 21.33 -27.41
CA THR A 258 43.49 22.33 -28.46
C THR A 258 44.45 21.85 -29.54
N ASN A 259 45.43 21.03 -29.17
CA ASN A 259 46.42 20.50 -30.10
C ASN A 259 46.94 19.13 -29.64
N ILE A 260 47.18 18.24 -30.60
CA ILE A 260 47.85 16.94 -30.39
C ILE A 260 49.01 16.90 -31.36
N SER A 261 50.22 16.71 -30.83
CA SER A 261 51.43 16.57 -31.63
C SER A 261 52.05 15.19 -31.42
N LEU A 262 52.52 14.61 -32.51
CA LEU A 262 53.30 13.37 -32.51
C LEU A 262 54.72 13.72 -32.93
N SER A 263 55.67 13.51 -32.03
CA SER A 263 57.09 13.64 -32.32
C SER A 263 57.71 12.26 -32.46
N LEU A 264 58.45 12.09 -33.55
CA LEU A 264 59.31 10.93 -33.78
C LEU A 264 60.70 11.22 -33.22
N ASP A 265 61.32 10.21 -32.62
CA ASP A 265 62.71 10.33 -32.16
C ASP A 265 63.70 10.47 -33.33
N LYS A 266 63.39 9.83 -34.47
CA LYS A 266 64.16 9.89 -35.72
C LYS A 266 63.25 10.05 -36.94
N SER A 267 63.76 10.68 -38.00
CA SER A 267 63.07 10.80 -39.28
C SER A 267 63.26 9.58 -40.21
N HIS A 268 64.22 8.70 -39.91
CA HIS A 268 64.54 7.52 -40.72
C HIS A 268 64.92 6.36 -39.79
N TYR A 269 64.48 5.13 -40.13
CA TYR A 269 64.72 3.91 -39.34
C TYR A 269 65.18 2.77 -40.24
N ALA A 270 66.02 1.88 -39.70
CA ALA A 270 66.44 0.67 -40.42
C ALA A 270 65.34 -0.41 -40.37
N VAL A 271 65.35 -1.30 -41.37
CA VAL A 271 64.41 -2.43 -41.42
C VAL A 271 64.63 -3.34 -40.20
N GLY A 272 63.59 -3.52 -39.38
CA GLY A 272 63.63 -4.28 -38.13
C GLY A 272 63.86 -3.46 -36.85
N GLU A 273 64.11 -2.15 -36.96
CA GLU A 273 64.27 -1.25 -35.80
C GLU A 273 62.91 -0.90 -35.18
N LYS A 274 62.81 -0.86 -33.85
CA LYS A 274 61.59 -0.42 -33.15
C LYS A 274 61.44 1.09 -33.27
N ILE A 275 60.25 1.53 -33.65
CA ILE A 275 59.88 2.95 -33.74
C ILE A 275 59.08 3.34 -32.50
N SER A 276 59.54 4.37 -31.80
CA SER A 276 58.83 4.98 -30.68
C SER A 276 58.25 6.32 -31.11
N PHE A 277 57.02 6.61 -30.68
CA PHE A 277 56.35 7.88 -30.89
C PHE A 277 56.08 8.53 -29.54
N GLN A 278 56.39 9.82 -29.41
CA GLN A 278 55.94 10.60 -28.27
C GLN A 278 54.73 11.44 -28.69
N ALA A 279 53.57 11.14 -28.11
CA ALA A 279 52.37 11.95 -28.24
C ALA A 279 52.34 13.01 -27.13
N ARG A 280 52.09 14.27 -27.48
CA ARG A 280 51.86 15.37 -26.54
C ARG A 280 50.51 16.03 -26.82
N ALA A 281 49.71 16.18 -25.78
CA ALA A 281 48.43 16.88 -25.80
C ALA A 281 48.57 18.26 -25.14
N GLN A 282 47.93 19.28 -25.71
CA GLN A 282 47.88 20.63 -25.15
C GLN A 282 46.44 21.04 -24.77
N PRO A 283 46.23 21.66 -23.58
CA PRO A 283 47.24 21.94 -22.54
C PRO A 283 47.73 20.66 -21.83
N GLU A 284 48.93 20.69 -21.25
CA GLU A 284 49.44 19.54 -20.47
C GLU A 284 48.54 19.29 -19.26
N SER A 285 47.82 18.18 -19.26
CA SER A 285 46.93 17.76 -18.18
C SER A 285 46.88 16.24 -18.08
N ASN A 286 46.44 15.74 -16.92
CA ASN A 286 46.21 14.31 -16.71
C ASN A 286 44.87 13.91 -17.30
N TYR A 287 44.83 13.83 -18.64
CA TYR A 287 43.72 13.27 -19.38
C TYR A 287 43.55 11.80 -19.03
N SER A 288 42.31 11.40 -18.77
CA SER A 288 41.90 10.01 -18.61
C SER A 288 41.36 9.53 -19.94
N TYR A 289 41.93 8.43 -20.43
CA TYR A 289 41.58 7.78 -21.68
C TYR A 289 40.79 6.51 -21.41
#